data_AF-A0A6N7BDD4-F1
#
_entry.id   AF-A0A6N7BDD4-F1
#
_cell.length_a   1.000
_cell.length_b   1.000
_cell.length_c   1.000
_cell.angle_alpha   90.00
_cell.angle_beta   90.00
_cell.angle_gamma   90.00
#
_symmetry.space_group_name_H-M   'P 1'
#
loop_
_entity.id
_entity.type
_entity.pdbx_description
1 polymer ?
#
loop_
_entity_poly.entity_id
_entity_poly.type
_entity_poly.pdbx_seq_one_letter_code
_entity_poly.pdbx_strand_id
1 'polypeptide(L)'
;MQETILNIYLVIDKGSVTSFRAKAYEMEGEDSAKIGFLKERATEDFASAFVFDSPRNKKGEYMPYKKFSKLEKQGLQYQLFEEIFEKFRVPQNPLICVTPVVDGEVFEKK
;
A
#
# COMPACT_ATOMS: atom_id res chain seq x y z
N MET A 1 -19.20 -12.06 -6.83
CA MET A 1 -18.90 -11.97 -5.40
C MET A 1 -18.13 -10.69 -5.20
N GLN A 2 -18.69 -9.81 -4.40
CA GLN A 2 -18.08 -8.53 -4.04
C GLN A 2 -16.97 -8.78 -3.04
N GLU A 3 -15.79 -8.23 -3.32
CA GLU A 3 -14.64 -8.31 -2.44
C GLU A 3 -14.02 -6.94 -2.21
N THR A 4 -13.37 -6.79 -1.06
CA THR A 4 -12.64 -5.58 -0.71
C THR A 4 -11.25 -5.61 -1.34
N ILE A 5 -10.99 -4.67 -2.24
CA ILE A 5 -9.69 -4.47 -2.90
C ILE A 5 -9.04 -3.19 -2.38
N LEU A 6 -7.70 -3.14 -2.38
CA LEU A 6 -6.95 -2.02 -1.80
C LEU A 6 -5.95 -1.40 -2.77
N ASN A 7 -5.93 -0.08 -2.82
CA ASN A 7 -4.76 0.68 -3.21
C ASN A 7 -3.95 0.99 -1.96
N ILE A 8 -2.69 0.54 -1.90
CA ILE A 8 -1.76 0.82 -0.81
C ILE A 8 -0.63 1.68 -1.35
N TYR A 9 -0.31 2.76 -0.66
CA TYR A 9 0.76 3.68 -0.99
C TYR A 9 1.91 3.50 -0.03
N LEU A 10 3.08 3.21 -0.58
CA LEU A 10 4.33 3.17 0.16
C LEU A 10 4.98 4.56 0.11
N VAL A 11 4.87 5.34 1.18
CA VAL A 11 5.40 6.71 1.21
C VAL A 11 6.86 6.68 1.64
N ILE A 12 7.73 7.15 0.74
CA ILE A 12 9.17 7.16 0.87
C ILE A 12 9.63 8.60 0.84
N ASP A 13 10.11 9.10 1.97
CA ASP A 13 10.73 10.42 2.05
C ASP A 13 12.21 10.26 2.34
N LYS A 14 13.06 10.87 1.51
CA LYS A 14 14.53 10.83 1.66
C LYS A 14 15.07 9.41 1.82
N GLY A 15 14.49 8.46 1.09
CA GLY A 15 14.89 7.05 1.08
C GLY A 15 14.39 6.22 2.28
N SER A 16 13.56 6.77 3.16
CA SER A 16 12.95 6.09 4.30
C SER A 16 11.44 5.95 4.13
N VAL A 17 10.89 4.80 4.52
CA VAL A 17 9.45 4.55 4.55
C VAL A 17 8.85 5.25 5.76
N THR A 18 8.24 6.42 5.54
CA THR A 18 7.74 7.30 6.61
C THR A 18 6.30 7.00 6.99
N SER A 19 5.49 6.56 6.04
CA SER A 19 4.09 6.20 6.26
C SER A 19 3.61 5.23 5.18
N PHE A 20 2.44 4.66 5.43
CA PHE A 20 1.64 4.01 4.42
C PHE A 20 0.35 4.80 4.25
N ARG A 21 -0.26 4.70 3.07
CA ARG A 21 -1.66 5.10 2.91
C ARG A 21 -2.44 3.97 2.28
N ALA A 22 -3.75 3.94 2.49
CA ALA A 22 -4.58 3.02 1.75
C ALA A 22 -5.99 3.53 1.49
N LYS A 23 -6.56 3.07 0.38
CA LYS A 23 -7.94 3.29 0.00
C LYS A 23 -8.57 1.98 -0.44
N ALA A 24 -9.76 1.71 0.06
CA ALA A 24 -10.50 0.48 -0.19
C ALA A 24 -11.68 0.70 -1.12
N TYR A 25 -11.98 -0.33 -1.89
CA TYR A 25 -13.14 -0.42 -2.75
C TYR A 25 -13.78 -1.78 -2.61
N GLU A 26 -15.10 -1.83 -2.74
CA GLU A 26 -15.83 -3.08 -2.87
C GLU A 26 -16.19 -3.30 -4.34
N MET A 27 -15.64 -4.33 -4.97
CA MET A 27 -15.76 -4.51 -6.42
C MET A 27 -16.00 -5.98 -6.79
N GLU A 28 -16.81 -6.19 -7.83
CA GLU A 28 -17.01 -7.48 -8.48
C GLU A 28 -16.27 -7.56 -9.80
N GLY A 29 -16.04 -8.77 -10.31
CA GLY A 29 -15.40 -9.02 -11.59
C GLY A 29 -14.09 -9.79 -11.48
N GLU A 30 -13.36 -9.86 -12.59
CA GLU A 30 -12.06 -10.54 -12.64
C GLU A 30 -10.96 -9.71 -11.97
N ASP A 31 -9.96 -10.39 -11.42
CA ASP A 31 -8.79 -9.79 -10.78
C ASP A 31 -8.07 -8.80 -11.70
N SER A 32 -7.99 -9.13 -13.00
CA SER A 32 -7.40 -8.27 -14.03
C SER A 32 -8.08 -6.89 -14.11
N ALA A 33 -9.41 -6.86 -14.09
CA ALA A 33 -10.21 -5.64 -14.14
C ALA A 33 -10.09 -4.83 -12.84
N LYS A 34 -10.08 -5.52 -11.69
CA LYS A 34 -9.90 -4.89 -10.38
C LYS A 34 -8.52 -4.26 -10.24
N ILE A 35 -7.46 -4.94 -10.67
CA ILE A 35 -6.10 -4.39 -10.70
C ILE A 35 -6.01 -3.21 -11.66
N GLY A 36 -6.64 -3.29 -12.85
CA GLY A 36 -6.72 -2.17 -13.79
C GLY A 36 -7.36 -0.93 -13.15
N PHE A 37 -8.51 -1.10 -12.51
CA PHE A 37 -9.20 -0.04 -11.78
C PHE A 37 -8.32 0.59 -10.68
N LEU A 38 -7.65 -0.22 -9.87
CA LEU A 38 -6.74 0.28 -8.83
C LEU A 38 -5.60 1.11 -9.43
N LYS A 39 -4.99 0.64 -10.52
CA LYS A 39 -3.91 1.38 -11.20
C LYS A 39 -4.39 2.71 -11.76
N GLU A 40 -5.54 2.74 -12.43
CA GLU A 40 -6.10 3.95 -13.02
C GLU A 40 -6.45 5.02 -11.97
N ARG A 41 -6.82 4.59 -10.76
CA ARG A 41 -7.20 5.49 -9.66
C ARG A 41 -6.05 5.91 -8.77
N ALA A 42 -4.87 5.28 -8.87
CA ALA A 42 -3.82 5.41 -7.86
C ALA A 42 -3.36 6.87 -7.64
N THR A 43 -3.20 7.65 -8.70
CA THR A 43 -2.80 9.06 -8.60
C THR A 43 -3.87 9.92 -7.91
N GLU A 44 -5.14 9.77 -8.31
CA GLU A 44 -6.25 10.56 -7.75
C GLU A 44 -6.51 10.18 -6.29
N ASP A 45 -6.40 8.90 -5.97
CA ASP A 45 -6.76 8.34 -4.68
C ASP A 45 -5.79 8.71 -3.57
N PHE A 46 -4.52 8.93 -3.90
CA PHE A 46 -3.48 9.24 -2.91
C PHE A 46 -3.84 10.41 -1.99
N ALA A 47 -4.49 11.44 -2.52
CA ALA A 47 -4.90 12.62 -1.76
C ALA A 47 -5.99 12.32 -0.72
N SER A 48 -6.83 11.31 -0.97
CA SER A 48 -7.96 10.91 -0.13
C SER A 48 -7.71 9.62 0.67
N ALA A 49 -6.55 8.99 0.49
CA ALA A 49 -6.20 7.74 1.12
C ALA A 49 -5.99 7.91 2.63
N PHE A 50 -6.42 6.91 3.41
CA PHE A 50 -6.24 6.90 4.86
C PHE A 50 -4.76 6.70 5.21
N VAL A 51 -4.25 7.47 6.16
CA VAL A 51 -2.83 7.44 6.57
C VAL A 51 -2.61 6.45 7.70
N PHE A 52 -1.54 5.66 7.59
CA PHE A 52 -1.06 4.74 8.61
C PHE A 52 0.41 5.03 8.90
N ASP A 53 0.78 5.01 10.18
CA ASP A 53 2.14 5.29 10.59
C ASP A 53 3.06 4.12 10.25
N SER A 54 4.26 4.44 9.76
CA SER A 54 5.30 3.42 9.55
C SER A 54 5.94 3.03 10.88
N PRO A 55 6.20 1.73 11.12
CA PRO A 55 6.84 1.29 12.34
C PRO A 55 8.25 1.89 12.45
N ARG A 56 8.56 2.39 13.64
CA ARG A 56 9.87 2.95 13.97
C ARG A 56 10.68 1.94 14.76
N ASN A 57 12.01 1.99 14.61
CA ASN A 57 12.90 1.16 15.42
C ASN A 57 12.99 1.67 16.87
N LYS A 58 13.77 1.00 17.72
CA LYS A 58 13.99 1.40 19.13
C LYS A 58 14.59 2.81 19.31
N LYS A 59 15.18 3.38 18.27
CA LYS A 59 15.73 4.75 18.25
C LYS A 59 14.74 5.78 17.70
N GLY A 60 13.53 5.36 17.33
CA GLY A 60 12.54 6.24 16.70
C GLY A 60 12.78 6.50 15.21
N GLU A 61 13.65 5.73 14.55
CA GLU A 61 13.99 5.92 13.14
C GLU A 61 13.07 5.09 12.24
N TYR A 62 12.72 5.65 11.07
CA TYR A 62 11.96 4.97 10.03
C TYR A 62 12.78 3.87 9.32
N MET A 63 12.07 2.92 8.72
CA MET A 63 12.69 1.86 7.94
C MET A 63 13.28 2.41 6.63
N PRO A 64 14.56 2.17 6.30
CA PRO A 64 15.08 2.48 4.96
C PRO A 64 14.38 1.65 3.88
N TYR A 65 14.08 2.24 2.72
CA TYR A 65 13.41 1.53 1.60
C TYR A 65 14.15 0.25 1.19
N LYS A 66 15.49 0.25 1.24
CA LYS A 66 16.30 -0.95 0.97
C LYS A 66 15.94 -2.14 1.86
N LYS A 67 15.51 -1.89 3.11
CA LYS A 67 15.04 -2.93 4.03
C LYS A 67 13.63 -3.38 3.66
N PHE A 68 12.74 -2.45 3.32
CA PHE A 68 11.40 -2.78 2.80
C PHE A 68 11.48 -3.67 1.55
N SER A 69 12.27 -3.29 0.55
CA SER A 69 12.45 -4.07 -0.68
C SER A 69 13.00 -5.48 -0.43
N LYS A 70 13.78 -5.69 0.64
CA LYS A 70 14.19 -7.04 1.05
C LYS A 70 13.03 -7.85 1.61
N LEU A 71 12.16 -7.25 2.41
CA LEU A 71 10.94 -7.90 2.93
C LEU A 71 10.00 -8.25 1.79
N GLU A 72 9.82 -7.33 0.83
CA GLU A 72 8.98 -7.54 -0.35
C GLU A 72 9.43 -8.75 -1.18
N LYS A 73 10.73 -8.87 -1.45
CA LYS A 73 11.31 -10.04 -2.14
C LYS A 73 11.12 -11.36 -1.39
N GLN A 74 10.91 -11.30 -0.08
CA GLN A 74 10.67 -12.46 0.77
C GLN A 74 9.18 -12.73 1.00
N GLY A 75 8.28 -11.89 0.47
CA GLY A 75 6.85 -11.99 0.75
C GLY A 75 6.47 -11.58 2.19
N LEU A 76 7.34 -10.87 2.90
CA LEU A 76 7.15 -10.47 4.31
C LEU A 76 6.66 -9.03 4.48
N GLN A 77 6.49 -8.28 3.39
CA GLN A 77 6.00 -6.91 3.43
C GLN A 77 4.58 -6.79 4.00
N TYR A 78 3.77 -7.85 3.90
CA TYR A 78 2.40 -7.88 4.43
C TYR A 78 2.33 -7.63 5.94
N GLN A 79 3.38 -7.96 6.68
CA GLN A 79 3.49 -7.67 8.12
C GLN A 79 3.44 -6.16 8.42
N LEU A 80 3.78 -5.32 7.44
CA LEU A 80 3.72 -3.86 7.56
C LEU A 80 2.34 -3.30 7.21
N PHE A 81 1.43 -4.15 6.70
CA PHE A 81 0.09 -3.78 6.26
C PHE A 81 -1.01 -4.31 7.18
N GLU A 82 -0.67 -4.95 8.30
CA GLU A 82 -1.66 -5.58 9.20
C GLU A 82 -2.72 -4.58 9.68
N GLU A 83 -2.33 -3.38 10.11
CA GLU A 83 -3.28 -2.33 10.51
C GLU A 83 -4.18 -1.89 9.36
N ILE A 84 -3.67 -1.90 8.13
CA ILE A 84 -4.44 -1.58 6.92
C ILE A 84 -5.51 -2.64 6.70
N PHE A 85 -5.11 -3.91 6.77
CA PHE A 85 -5.99 -5.05 6.54
C PHE A 85 -7.08 -5.15 7.60
N GLU A 86 -6.73 -4.91 8.87
CA GLU A 86 -7.70 -4.87 9.97
C GLU A 86 -8.71 -3.73 9.78
N LYS A 87 -8.23 -2.52 9.45
CA LYS A 87 -9.10 -1.36 9.25
C LYS A 87 -10.16 -1.60 8.17
N PHE A 88 -9.74 -2.19 7.04
CA PHE A 88 -10.61 -2.38 5.87
C PHE A 88 -11.28 -3.75 5.82
N ARG A 89 -11.08 -4.61 6.83
CA ARG A 89 -11.69 -5.95 6.95
C ARG A 89 -11.52 -6.78 5.67
N VAL A 90 -10.32 -6.77 5.12
CA VAL A 90 -10.03 -7.46 3.85
C VAL A 90 -10.03 -8.98 4.03
N PRO A 91 -10.29 -9.76 2.96
CA PRO A 91 -10.22 -11.21 3.03
C PRO A 91 -8.78 -11.71 3.25
N GLN A 92 -8.61 -12.99 3.57
CA GLN A 92 -7.28 -13.60 3.83
C GLN A 92 -6.28 -13.41 2.69
N ASN A 93 -6.75 -13.42 1.44
CA ASN A 93 -5.94 -13.19 0.25
C ASN A 93 -6.44 -11.91 -0.43
N PRO A 94 -6.07 -10.73 0.07
CA PRO A 94 -6.60 -9.48 -0.46
C PRO A 94 -5.97 -9.15 -1.80
N LEU A 95 -6.80 -8.71 -2.75
CA LEU A 95 -6.31 -8.12 -3.98
C LEU A 95 -5.85 -6.68 -3.71
N ILE A 96 -4.54 -6.47 -3.77
CA ILE A 96 -3.91 -5.17 -3.49
C ILE A 96 -3.09 -4.67 -4.68
N CYS A 97 -3.06 -3.36 -4.85
CA CYS A 97 -2.09 -2.66 -5.68
C CYS A 97 -1.20 -1.82 -4.77
N VAL A 98 0.12 -1.99 -4.87
CA VAL A 98 1.09 -1.21 -4.10
C VAL A 98 1.77 -0.19 -5.00
N THR A 99 1.56 1.08 -4.69
CA THR A 99 2.06 2.22 -5.48
C THR A 99 3.09 2.99 -4.65
N PRO A 100 4.37 3.05 -5.06
CA PRO A 100 5.35 3.85 -4.35
C PRO A 100 5.09 5.34 -4.56
N VAL A 101 5.23 6.10 -3.48
CA VAL A 101 5.21 7.56 -3.49
C VAL A 101 6.56 8.05 -2.98
N VAL A 102 7.38 8.64 -3.85
CA VAL A 102 8.76 9.02 -3.51
C VAL A 102 8.86 10.54 -3.50
N ASP A 103 9.20 11.10 -2.35
CA ASP A 103 9.36 12.54 -2.13
C ASP A 103 8.17 13.37 -2.65
N GLY A 104 6.96 12.82 -2.52
CA GLY A 104 5.69 13.44 -2.93
C GLY A 104 5.19 13.05 -4.33
N GLU A 105 5.98 12.33 -5.12
CA GLU A 105 5.60 11.90 -6.47
C GLU A 105 5.04 10.48 -6.47
N VAL A 106 3.84 10.28 -7.03
CA VAL A 106 3.19 8.96 -7.16
C VAL A 106 3.72 8.25 -8.41
N PHE A 107 4.30 7.05 -8.24
CA PHE A 107 4.88 6.27 -9.34
C PHE A 107 3.98 5.10 -9.70
N GLU A 108 3.15 5.29 -10.72
CA GLU A 108 2.38 4.22 -11.32
C GLU A 108 3.24 3.43 -12.32
N LYS A 109 3.31 2.11 -12.16
CA LYS A 109 3.83 1.23 -13.22
C LYS A 109 2.75 1.07 -14.29
N LYS A 110 2.94 1.78 -15.42
CA LYS A 110 2.21 1.52 -16.67
C LYS A 110 2.41 0.07 -17.12
#